data_AF-A0A7J6SG73-F1
#
_entry.id   AF-A0A7J6SG73-F1
#
_cell.length_a   1.000
_cell.length_b   1.000
_cell.length_c   1.000
_cell.angle_alpha   90.00
_cell.angle_beta   90.00
_cell.angle_gamma   90.00
#
_symmetry.space_group_name_H-M   'P 1'
#
loop_
_entity.id
_entity.type
_entity.pdbx_description
1 polymer ?
#
loop_
_entity_poly.entity_id
_entity_poly.type
_entity_poly.pdbx_seq_one_letter_code
_entity_poly.pdbx_strand_id
1 'polypeptide(L)'
;ILLLVGSGVVAAVWPHQPVVNYCNIELVWNRTLAMVVESALVKTDIEMESLVSVYNPNRLGVRINHLSGNIYYKGAEIGTMALHNFAAPGGYVSDGLGLITYNALDRAAEMLIDYKW
;
A
#
# COMPACT_ATOMS: atom_id res chain seq x y z
N ILE A 1 -14.85 30.86 27.24
CA ILE A 1 -15.82 29.77 26.98
C ILE A 1 -16.00 29.54 25.49
N LEU A 2 -16.42 30.53 24.69
CA LEU A 2 -16.53 30.41 23.22
C LEU A 2 -15.25 29.95 22.50
N LEU A 3 -14.07 30.42 22.93
CA LEU A 3 -12.78 30.00 22.36
C LEU A 3 -12.39 28.55 22.69
N LEU A 4 -12.75 28.05 23.89
CA LEU A 4 -12.49 26.67 24.33
C LEU A 4 -13.47 25.68 23.68
N VAL A 5 -14.72 26.09 23.48
CA VAL A 5 -15.71 25.31 22.72
C VAL A 5 -15.33 25.28 21.24
N GLY A 6 -14.85 26.40 20.69
CA GLY A 6 -14.34 26.47 19.32
C GLY A 6 -13.16 25.53 19.07
N SER A 7 -12.14 25.54 19.94
CA SER A 7 -10.97 24.66 19.78
C SER A 7 -11.28 23.18 20.03
N GLY A 8 -12.17 22.86 20.98
CA GLY A 8 -12.61 21.48 21.23
C GLY A 8 -13.42 20.88 20.07
N VAL A 9 -14.28 21.69 19.43
CA VAL A 9 -15.00 21.27 18.21
C VAL A 9 -14.01 21.10 17.07
N VAL A 10 -13.13 22.07 16.82
CA VAL A 10 -12.13 21.99 15.75
C VAL A 10 -11.24 20.76 15.90
N ALA A 11 -10.81 20.38 17.10
CA ALA A 11 -10.05 19.16 17.34
C ALA A 11 -10.86 17.87 17.11
N ALA A 12 -12.17 17.87 17.42
CA ALA A 12 -13.05 16.72 17.21
C ALA A 12 -13.50 16.52 15.76
N VAL A 13 -13.50 17.59 14.94
CA VAL A 13 -13.80 17.54 13.49
C VAL A 13 -12.55 17.65 12.63
N TRP A 14 -11.35 17.74 13.23
CA TRP A 14 -10.11 17.86 12.47
C TRP A 14 -9.91 16.60 11.63
N PRO A 15 -9.65 16.73 10.32
CA PRO A 15 -9.45 15.58 9.47
C PRO A 15 -8.18 14.85 9.90
N HIS A 16 -8.35 13.62 10.37
CA HIS A 16 -7.26 12.70 10.63
C HIS A 16 -6.84 12.02 9.33
N GLN A 17 -5.54 11.82 9.15
CA GLN A 17 -5.03 11.08 7.99
C GLN A 17 -5.52 9.62 8.05
N PRO A 18 -6.05 9.07 6.94
CA PRO A 18 -6.42 7.67 6.87
C PRO A 18 -5.20 6.79 7.15
N VAL A 19 -5.41 5.73 7.93
CA VAL A 19 -4.35 4.76 8.21
C VAL A 19 -4.47 3.64 7.18
N VAL A 20 -3.40 3.43 6.42
CA VAL A 20 -3.29 2.36 5.43
C VAL A 20 -2.68 1.13 6.12
N ASN A 21 -3.36 0.00 6.04
CA ASN A 21 -2.85 -1.27 6.52
C ASN A 21 -2.83 -2.29 5.38
N TYR A 22 -1.71 -2.99 5.23
CA TYR A 22 -1.55 -4.02 4.19
C TYR A 22 -1.91 -5.38 4.78
N CYS A 23 -2.91 -6.04 4.21
CA CYS A 23 -3.27 -7.40 4.62
C CYS A 23 -2.38 -8.42 3.91
N ASN A 24 -2.03 -9.51 4.60
CA ASN A 24 -1.34 -10.69 4.03
C ASN A 24 0.07 -10.43 3.46
N ILE A 25 0.87 -9.59 4.10
CA ILE A 25 2.25 -9.25 3.67
C ILE A 25 3.10 -10.51 3.43
N GLU A 26 3.00 -11.53 4.28
CA GLU A 26 3.76 -12.78 4.15
C GLU A 26 3.34 -13.62 2.93
N LEU A 27 2.03 -13.68 2.66
CA LEU A 27 1.49 -14.44 1.51
C LEU A 27 1.81 -13.74 0.20
N VAL A 28 1.74 -12.40 0.19
CA VAL A 28 2.15 -11.57 -0.93
C VAL A 28 3.63 -11.81 -1.20
N TRP A 29 4.51 -11.71 -0.19
CA TRP A 29 5.94 -11.90 -0.42
C TRP A 29 6.33 -13.29 -0.91
N ASN A 30 5.74 -14.35 -0.34
CA ASN A 30 6.03 -15.71 -0.80
C ASN A 30 5.60 -15.94 -2.25
N ARG A 31 4.44 -15.38 -2.66
CA ARG A 31 4.01 -15.40 -4.06
C ARG A 31 4.86 -14.54 -4.97
N THR A 32 5.26 -13.35 -4.53
CA THR A 32 6.17 -12.50 -5.31
C THR A 32 7.48 -13.21 -5.53
N LEU A 33 8.06 -13.83 -4.50
CA LEU A 33 9.32 -14.56 -4.61
C LEU A 33 9.19 -15.79 -5.50
N ALA A 34 8.08 -16.53 -5.42
CA ALA A 34 7.80 -17.64 -6.33
C ALA A 34 7.70 -17.15 -7.78
N MET A 35 6.97 -16.05 -8.04
CA MET A 35 6.90 -15.44 -9.37
C MET A 35 8.26 -14.94 -9.83
N VAL A 36 9.07 -14.34 -8.95
CA VAL A 36 10.44 -13.87 -9.25
C VAL A 36 11.32 -15.05 -9.69
N VAL A 37 11.27 -16.19 -9.00
CA VAL A 37 12.02 -17.39 -9.38
C VAL A 37 11.56 -17.94 -10.74
N GLU A 38 10.26 -17.96 -10.99
CA GLU A 38 9.69 -18.43 -12.27
C GLU A 38 9.94 -17.45 -13.44
N SER A 39 9.95 -16.14 -13.16
CA SER A 39 10.07 -15.08 -14.16
C SER A 39 11.50 -14.63 -14.44
N ALA A 40 12.46 -14.88 -13.54
CA ALA A 40 13.90 -14.67 -13.78
C ALA A 40 14.42 -15.41 -15.04
N LEU A 41 13.64 -16.34 -15.59
CA LEU A 41 13.96 -17.05 -16.83
C LEU A 41 13.27 -16.47 -18.09
N VAL A 42 12.24 -15.62 -17.99
CA VAL A 42 11.39 -15.25 -19.15
C VAL A 42 10.78 -13.82 -19.13
N LYS A 43 10.53 -13.19 -17.98
CA LYS A 43 9.85 -11.87 -17.92
C LYS A 43 10.68 -10.84 -17.15
N THR A 44 10.63 -9.59 -17.60
CA THR A 44 11.32 -8.43 -17.01
C THR A 44 10.51 -7.74 -15.93
N ASP A 45 9.18 -7.84 -15.99
CA ASP A 45 8.26 -7.15 -15.08
C ASP A 45 7.27 -8.14 -14.44
N ILE A 46 7.04 -8.01 -13.14
CA ILE A 46 6.05 -8.79 -12.37
C ILE A 46 4.97 -7.86 -11.87
N GLU A 47 3.73 -8.17 -12.22
CA GLU A 47 2.54 -7.47 -11.74
C GLU A 47 1.76 -8.35 -10.77
N MET A 48 1.35 -7.77 -9.64
CA MET A 48 0.58 -8.45 -8.62
C MET A 48 -0.53 -7.57 -8.07
N GLU A 49 -1.69 -8.16 -7.86
CA GLU A 49 -2.79 -7.49 -7.16
C GLU A 49 -2.73 -7.82 -5.66
N SER A 50 -2.85 -6.78 -4.83
CA SER A 50 -2.87 -6.86 -3.37
C SER A 50 -4.09 -6.14 -2.83
N LEU A 51 -4.67 -6.68 -1.76
CA LEU A 51 -5.74 -6.01 -1.01
C LEU A 51 -5.12 -5.07 0.02
N VAL A 52 -5.51 -3.81 -0.05
CA VAL A 52 -5.07 -2.75 0.84
C VAL A 52 -6.28 -2.25 1.62
N SER A 53 -6.23 -2.35 2.94
CA SER A 53 -7.29 -1.87 3.82
C SER A 53 -6.96 -0.45 4.27
N VAL A 54 -7.89 0.48 4.07
CA VAL A 54 -7.76 1.86 4.54
C VAL A 54 -8.82 2.13 5.58
N TYR A 55 -8.38 2.49 6.77
CA TYR A 55 -9.25 2.97 7.84
C TYR A 55 -9.43 4.48 7.72
N ASN A 56 -10.68 4.92 7.55
CA ASN A 56 -11.02 6.32 7.58
C ASN A 56 -11.61 6.68 8.97
N PRO A 57 -10.80 7.25 9.89
CA PRO A 57 -11.28 7.64 11.22
C PRO A 57 -12.23 8.85 11.22
N ASN A 58 -12.42 9.51 10.07
CA ASN A 58 -13.25 10.72 9.98
C ASN A 58 -14.73 10.37 9.89
N ARG A 59 -15.62 11.33 10.19
CA ARG A 59 -17.07 11.17 9.97
C ARG A 59 -17.47 11.37 8.50
N LEU A 60 -16.61 12.05 7.73
CA LEU A 60 -16.81 12.31 6.30
C LEU A 60 -16.19 11.18 5.48
N GLY A 61 -16.89 10.75 4.44
CA GLY A 61 -16.34 9.82 3.46
C GLY A 61 -15.35 10.53 2.54
N VAL A 62 -14.30 9.81 2.14
CA VAL A 62 -13.32 10.29 1.17
C VAL A 62 -13.28 9.35 -0.03
N ARG A 63 -13.07 9.91 -1.22
CA ARG A 63 -12.80 9.14 -2.42
C ARG A 63 -11.32 9.25 -2.74
N ILE A 64 -10.64 8.12 -2.78
CA ILE A 64 -9.24 8.03 -3.16
C ILE A 64 -9.22 7.83 -4.67
N ASN A 65 -8.78 8.86 -5.40
CA ASN A 65 -8.73 8.87 -6.87
C ASN A 65 -7.37 8.45 -7.43
N HIS A 66 -6.32 8.49 -6.61
CA HIS A 66 -4.99 8.02 -6.96
C HIS A 66 -4.16 7.92 -5.68
N LEU A 67 -3.55 6.76 -5.45
CA LEU A 67 -2.51 6.58 -4.45
C LEU A 67 -1.42 5.77 -5.13
N SER A 68 -0.19 6.26 -5.13
CA SER A 68 0.95 5.54 -5.68
C SER A 68 2.17 5.69 -4.79
N GLY A 69 3.11 4.77 -4.90
CA GLY A 69 4.36 4.78 -4.16
C GLY A 69 5.44 3.96 -4.84
N ASN A 70 6.70 4.26 -4.52
CA ASN A 70 7.84 3.53 -5.04
C ASN A 70 8.34 2.55 -3.99
N ILE A 71 8.80 1.39 -4.44
CA ILE A 71 9.34 0.31 -3.59
C ILE A 71 10.85 0.31 -3.78
N TYR A 72 11.58 0.38 -2.67
CA TYR A 72 13.03 0.42 -2.66
C TYR A 72 13.63 -0.80 -1.95
N TYR A 73 14.74 -1.30 -2.48
CA TYR A 73 15.57 -2.32 -1.85
C TYR A 73 17.04 -1.90 -1.92
N LYS A 74 17.70 -1.83 -0.76
CA LYS A 74 19.09 -1.36 -0.61
C LYS A 74 19.37 -0.03 -1.34
N GLY A 75 18.41 0.89 -1.28
CA GLY A 75 18.51 2.22 -1.89
C GLY A 75 18.26 2.28 -3.41
N ALA A 76 18.03 1.14 -4.08
CA ALA A 76 17.60 1.11 -5.47
C ALA A 76 16.08 0.94 -5.56
N GLU A 77 15.46 1.63 -6.50
CA GLU A 77 14.04 1.42 -6.82
C GLU A 77 13.89 0.08 -7.52
N ILE A 78 12.99 -0.76 -7.01
CA ILE A 78 12.73 -2.12 -7.52
C ILE A 78 11.30 -2.31 -8.05
N GLY A 79 10.43 -1.32 -7.83
CA GLY A 79 9.06 -1.41 -8.25
C GLY A 79 8.23 -0.22 -7.81
N THR A 80 6.95 -0.27 -8.16
CA THR A 80 5.95 0.72 -7.81
C THR A 80 4.69 0.02 -7.30
N MET A 81 3.89 0.75 -6.53
CA MET A 81 2.56 0.35 -6.13
C MET A 81 1.58 1.45 -6.52
N ALA A 82 0.39 1.07 -6.96
CA ALA A 82 -0.71 1.97 -7.25
C ALA A 82 -2.01 1.37 -6.73
N LEU A 83 -2.80 2.15 -6.00
CA LEU A 83 -4.12 1.76 -5.53
C LEU A 83 -5.18 2.20 -6.53
N HIS A 84 -6.09 1.29 -6.88
CA HIS A 84 -7.25 1.64 -7.68
C HIS A 84 -8.19 2.58 -6.93
N ASN A 85 -8.99 3.31 -7.70
CA ASN A 85 -9.90 4.29 -7.14
C ASN A 85 -10.97 3.60 -6.32
N PHE A 86 -11.11 3.98 -5.05
CA PHE A 86 -12.12 3.43 -4.17
C PHE A 86 -12.63 4.49 -3.19
N ALA A 87 -13.79 4.21 -2.59
CA ALA A 87 -14.38 5.07 -1.58
C ALA A 87 -14.07 4.50 -0.19
N ALA A 88 -13.62 5.35 0.72
CA ALA A 88 -13.44 5.03 2.13
C ALA A 88 -14.48 5.83 2.95
N PRO A 89 -15.65 5.23 3.28
CA PRO A 89 -16.67 5.86 4.09
C PRO A 89 -16.13 6.22 5.48
N GLY A 90 -16.66 7.28 6.07
CA GLY A 90 -16.22 7.73 7.38
C GLY A 90 -16.58 6.76 8.51
N GLY A 91 -15.62 6.46 9.38
CA GLY A 91 -15.79 5.57 10.54
C GLY A 91 -15.66 4.08 10.22
N TYR A 92 -15.27 3.72 9.00
CA TYR A 92 -15.17 2.33 8.54
C TYR A 92 -13.78 2.00 7.98
N VAL A 93 -13.47 0.70 7.98
CA VAL A 93 -12.39 0.12 7.20
C VAL A 93 -12.94 -0.21 5.81
N SER A 94 -12.18 0.09 4.77
CA SER A 94 -12.55 -0.23 3.39
C SER A 94 -11.36 -0.84 2.67
N ASP A 95 -11.63 -1.89 1.90
CA ASP A 95 -10.61 -2.59 1.14
C ASP A 95 -10.59 -2.07 -0.29
N GLY A 96 -9.39 -1.73 -0.75
CA GLY A 96 -9.10 -1.37 -2.14
C GLY A 96 -8.15 -2.39 -2.76
N LEU A 97 -8.25 -2.58 -4.07
CA LEU A 97 -7.27 -3.35 -4.83
C LEU A 97 -6.12 -2.43 -5.23
N GLY A 98 -4.90 -2.87 -4.96
CA GLY A 98 -3.68 -2.22 -5.40
C GLY A 98 -2.89 -3.10 -6.35
N LEU A 99 -2.34 -2.50 -7.38
CA LEU A 99 -1.40 -3.12 -8.30
C LEU A 99 0.02 -2.82 -7.80
N ILE A 100 0.83 -3.86 -7.69
CA ILE A 100 2.26 -3.79 -7.40
C ILE A 100 2.99 -4.26 -8.65
N THR A 101 3.88 -3.44 -9.17
CA THR A 101 4.72 -3.75 -10.33
C THR A 101 6.17 -3.76 -9.91
N TYR A 102 6.89 -4.87 -10.14
CA TYR A 102 8.33 -4.98 -9.93
C TYR A 102 9.05 -4.97 -11.27
N ASN A 103 10.01 -4.07 -11.42
CA ASN A 103 10.65 -3.77 -12.72
C ASN A 103 12.17 -4.06 -12.70
N ALA A 104 12.74 -4.32 -11.53
CA ALA A 104 14.18 -4.55 -11.33
C ALA A 104 14.45 -6.01 -10.91
N LEU A 105 14.06 -6.96 -11.77
CA LEU A 105 14.32 -8.38 -11.54
C LEU A 105 15.78 -8.77 -11.70
N ASP A 106 16.65 -7.88 -12.18
CA ASP A 106 18.11 -8.08 -12.16
C ASP A 106 18.63 -8.27 -10.72
N ARG A 107 17.96 -7.66 -9.73
CA ARG A 107 18.28 -7.80 -8.30
C ARG A 107 17.49 -8.89 -7.59
N ALA A 108 16.64 -9.62 -8.31
CA ALA A 108 15.84 -10.72 -7.80
C ALA A 108 16.65 -11.76 -7.01
N ALA A 109 17.81 -12.14 -7.54
CA ALA A 109 18.66 -13.17 -6.94
C ALA A 109 19.19 -12.73 -5.56
N GLU A 110 19.59 -11.46 -5.42
CA GLU A 110 20.02 -10.90 -4.13
C GLU A 110 18.87 -10.84 -3.14
N MET A 111 17.69 -10.42 -3.58
CA MET A 111 16.48 -10.37 -2.75
C MET A 111 16.06 -11.77 -2.25
N LEU A 112 16.17 -12.80 -3.10
CA LEU A 112 15.88 -14.19 -2.76
C LEU A 112 16.85 -14.75 -1.73
N ILE A 113 18.15 -14.44 -1.86
CA ILE A 113 19.16 -14.88 -0.90
C ILE A 113 18.89 -14.25 0.46
N ASP A 114 18.71 -12.93 0.53
CA ASP A 114 18.46 -12.23 1.80
C ASP A 114 17.16 -12.66 2.48
N TYR A 115 16.14 -13.11 1.73
CA TYR A 115 14.89 -13.58 2.33
C TYR A 115 14.97 -15.01 2.89
N LYS A 116 15.84 -15.86 2.32
CA LYS A 116 15.95 -17.28 2.70
C LYS A 116 16.79 -17.49 3.97
N TRP A 117 17.50 -16.46 4.42
CA TRP A 117 18.39 -16.45 5.59
C TRP A 117 17.90 -15.45 6.64
#